data_AF-A0A3C1RSR6-F1
#
_entry.id   AF-A0A3C1RSR6-F1
#
_cell.length_a   1.000
_cell.length_b   1.000
_cell.length_c   1.000
_cell.angle_alpha   90.00
_cell.angle_beta   90.00
_cell.angle_gamma   90.00
#
_symmetry.space_group_name_H-M   'P 1'
#
loop_
_entity.id
_entity.type
_entity.pdbx_description
1 polymer ?
#
loop_
_entity_poly.entity_id
_entity_poly.type
_entity_poly.pdbx_seq_one_letter_code
_entity_poly.pdbx_strand_id
1 'polypeptide(L)'
;MSVCRNSVLVFIELIEKPNSISLEDWQDLQQWVNNIPSDEEDIVDKIEAWLKLESHQQIRQEYCQRLEEISPSLNLNLNLAIGNPPPKPLDSDSPTSQLLINSIINLSEPIVTPEPSPKPKNP
;
A
#
# COMPACT_ATOMS: atom_id res chain seq x y z
N MET A 1 -4.34 -0.67 19.72
CA MET A 1 -4.72 0.06 18.48
C MET A 1 -5.71 -0.80 17.71
N SER A 2 -6.51 -0.20 16.83
CA SER A 2 -7.39 -0.96 15.93
C SER A 2 -6.55 -1.76 14.93
N VAL A 3 -7.03 -2.95 14.58
CA VAL A 3 -6.43 -3.81 13.54
C VAL A 3 -6.34 -3.07 12.21
N CYS A 4 -7.42 -2.38 11.81
CA CYS A 4 -7.49 -1.68 10.53
C CYS A 4 -6.47 -0.54 10.48
N ARG A 5 -6.39 0.25 11.56
CA ARG A 5 -5.37 1.28 11.69
C ARG A 5 -3.94 0.74 11.60
N ASN A 6 -3.64 -0.37 12.28
CA ASN A 6 -2.32 -1.01 12.19
C ASN A 6 -2.00 -1.45 10.76
N SER A 7 -2.99 -2.03 10.07
CA SER A 7 -2.89 -2.39 8.65
C SER A 7 -2.50 -1.21 7.76
N VAL A 8 -3.18 -0.07 7.89
CA VAL A 8 -2.84 1.14 7.13
C VAL A 8 -1.43 1.64 7.45
N LEU A 9 -1.04 1.65 8.73
CA LEU A 9 0.29 2.10 9.15
C LEU A 9 1.41 1.21 8.60
N VAL A 10 1.22 -0.12 8.61
CA VAL A 10 2.18 -1.06 8.01
C VAL A 10 2.32 -0.81 6.52
N PHE A 11 1.20 -0.60 5.82
CA PHE A 11 1.24 -0.30 4.40
C PHE A 11 2.01 0.99 4.10
N ILE A 12 1.77 2.05 4.87
CA ILE A 12 2.51 3.32 4.77
C ILE A 12 4.02 3.08 4.97
N GLU A 13 4.41 2.35 6.02
CA GLU A 13 5.82 2.04 6.29
C GLU A 13 6.47 1.35 5.09
N LEU A 14 5.77 0.45 4.41
CA LEU A 14 6.32 -0.29 3.27
C LEU A 14 6.48 0.58 2.03
N ILE A 15 5.49 1.41 1.70
CA ILE A 15 5.57 2.25 0.49
C ILE A 15 6.58 3.39 0.67
N GLU A 16 6.76 3.89 1.90
CA GLU A 16 7.75 4.94 2.22
C GLU A 16 9.20 4.43 2.22
N LYS A 17 9.41 3.11 2.28
CA LYS A 17 10.78 2.56 2.19
C LYS A 17 11.36 2.83 0.79
N PRO A 18 12.63 3.27 0.71
CA PRO A 18 13.29 3.48 -0.57
C PRO A 18 13.39 2.17 -1.36
N ASN A 19 13.16 2.24 -2.66
CA ASN A 19 13.21 1.09 -3.60
C ASN A 19 12.24 -0.06 -3.27
N SER A 20 11.20 0.19 -2.47
CA SER A 20 10.23 -0.87 -2.12
C SER A 20 9.04 -0.96 -3.06
N ILE A 21 8.83 0.07 -3.89
CA ILE A 21 7.79 0.12 -4.91
C ILE A 21 8.41 0.42 -6.27
N SER A 22 7.83 -0.16 -7.32
CA SER A 22 8.21 0.12 -8.71
C SER A 22 7.68 1.48 -9.17
N LEU A 23 8.11 1.97 -10.34
CA LEU A 23 7.53 3.19 -10.94
C LEU A 23 6.04 3.00 -11.25
N GLU A 24 5.65 1.81 -11.70
CA GLU A 24 4.26 1.47 -12.01
C GLU A 24 3.40 1.49 -10.74
N ASP A 25 3.90 0.87 -9.68
CA ASP A 25 3.27 0.88 -8.35
C ASP A 25 3.11 2.31 -7.83
N TRP A 26 4.13 3.15 -7.99
CA TRP A 26 4.08 4.55 -7.58
C TRP A 26 3.00 5.31 -8.35
N GLN A 27 2.90 5.14 -9.68
CA GLN A 27 1.87 5.77 -10.49
C GLN A 27 0.46 5.32 -10.08
N ASP A 28 0.28 4.03 -9.81
CA ASP A 28 -0.98 3.49 -9.30
C ASP A 28 -1.37 4.11 -7.96
N LEU A 29 -0.41 4.25 -7.03
CA LEU A 29 -0.64 4.90 -5.74
C LEU A 29 -0.99 6.38 -5.90
N GLN A 30 -0.35 7.11 -6.83
CA GLN A 30 -0.72 8.51 -7.10
C GLN A 30 -2.19 8.66 -7.53
N GLN A 31 -2.77 7.68 -8.23
CA GLN A 31 -4.20 7.70 -8.59
C GLN A 31 -5.13 7.58 -7.38
N TRP A 32 -4.62 7.08 -6.24
CA TRP A 32 -5.43 6.89 -5.04
C TRP A 32 -5.74 8.18 -4.33
N VAL A 33 -4.88 9.20 -4.43
CA VAL A 33 -4.99 10.46 -3.67
C VAL A 33 -6.39 11.08 -3.75
N ASN A 34 -7.06 10.94 -4.90
CA ASN A 34 -8.40 11.49 -5.12
C ASN A 34 -9.55 10.54 -4.71
N ASN A 35 -9.27 9.28 -4.40
CA ASN A 35 -10.24 8.19 -4.22
C ASN A 35 -9.89 7.27 -3.03
N ILE A 36 -9.33 7.83 -1.95
CA ILE A 36 -9.14 7.10 -0.68
C ILE A 36 -10.44 7.15 0.12
N PRO A 37 -10.96 6.01 0.59
CA PRO A 37 -12.13 5.99 1.48
C PRO A 37 -11.84 6.71 2.80
N SER A 38 -12.90 7.12 3.49
CA SER A 38 -12.78 7.69 4.84
C SER A 38 -12.74 6.61 5.94
N ASP A 39 -13.41 5.48 5.72
CA ASP A 39 -13.51 4.41 6.71
C ASP A 39 -12.23 3.56 6.72
N GLU A 40 -11.74 3.20 7.91
CA GLU A 40 -10.52 2.40 8.04
C GLU A 40 -10.68 1.00 7.45
N GLU A 41 -11.87 0.39 7.54
CA GLU A 41 -12.15 -0.92 6.94
C GLU A 41 -12.08 -0.84 5.42
N ASP A 42 -12.71 0.17 4.82
CA ASP A 42 -12.70 0.39 3.37
C ASP A 42 -11.29 0.69 2.83
N ILE A 43 -10.48 1.42 3.61
CA ILE A 43 -9.07 1.67 3.26
C ILE A 43 -8.29 0.35 3.26
N VAL A 44 -8.49 -0.50 4.26
CA VAL A 44 -7.83 -1.80 4.33
C VAL A 44 -8.25 -2.68 3.16
N ASP A 45 -9.54 -2.74 2.82
CA ASP A 45 -10.03 -3.51 1.67
C ASP A 45 -9.39 -3.02 0.36
N LYS A 46 -9.23 -1.70 0.18
CA LYS A 46 -8.55 -1.12 -0.97
C LYS A 46 -7.06 -1.52 -1.02
N ILE A 47 -6.37 -1.46 0.13
CA ILE A 47 -4.96 -1.90 0.26
C ILE A 47 -4.84 -3.38 -0.12
N GLU A 48 -5.70 -4.24 0.42
CA GLU A 48 -5.63 -5.67 0.15
C GLU A 48 -5.96 -6.03 -1.30
N ALA A 49 -6.94 -5.33 -1.90
CA ALA A 49 -7.25 -5.48 -3.31
C ALA A 49 -6.05 -5.16 -4.19
N TRP A 50 -5.28 -4.12 -3.83
CA TRP A 50 -4.06 -3.75 -4.52
C TRP A 50 -2.93 -4.76 -4.31
N LEU A 51 -2.71 -5.21 -3.07
CA LEU A 51 -1.70 -6.21 -2.75
C LEU A 51 -1.98 -7.59 -3.38
N LYS A 52 -3.23 -7.88 -3.76
CA LYS A 52 -3.61 -9.10 -4.48
C LYS A 52 -3.12 -9.14 -5.93
N LEU A 53 -2.71 -8.00 -6.51
CA LEU A 53 -2.15 -7.96 -7.85
C LEU A 53 -0.82 -8.72 -7.90
N GLU A 54 -0.58 -9.43 -9.01
CA GLU A 54 0.62 -10.28 -9.17
C GLU A 54 1.92 -9.46 -9.13
N SER A 55 1.88 -8.22 -9.64
CA SER A 55 2.99 -7.26 -9.58
C SER A 55 3.40 -6.91 -8.15
N HIS A 56 2.49 -6.98 -7.18
CA HIS A 56 2.72 -6.53 -5.80
C HIS A 56 3.02 -7.68 -4.82
N GLN A 57 3.34 -8.88 -5.33
CA GLN A 57 3.58 -10.06 -4.47
C GLN A 57 4.66 -9.84 -3.40
N GLN A 58 5.75 -9.15 -3.73
CA GLN A 58 6.81 -8.88 -2.76
C GLN A 58 6.32 -7.96 -1.63
N ILE A 59 5.64 -6.87 -1.97
CA ILE A 59 5.07 -5.92 -1.00
C ILE A 59 4.03 -6.63 -0.13
N ARG A 60 3.19 -7.49 -0.73
CA ARG A 60 2.21 -8.30 -0.02
C ARG A 60 2.86 -9.22 1.03
N GLN A 61 3.97 -9.87 0.69
CA GLN A 61 4.67 -10.75 1.63
C GLN A 61 5.22 -9.96 2.82
N GLU A 62 5.89 -8.84 2.57
CA GLU A 62 6.40 -7.97 3.65
C GLU A 62 5.27 -7.41 4.52
N TYR A 63 4.15 -7.04 3.89
CA TYR A 63 2.95 -6.55 4.57
C TYR A 63 2.35 -7.60 5.51
N CYS A 64 2.15 -8.83 5.03
CA CYS A 64 1.64 -9.92 5.87
C CYS A 64 2.60 -10.22 7.03
N GLN A 65 3.91 -10.25 6.76
CA GLN A 65 4.92 -10.51 7.78
C GLN A 65 4.91 -9.42 8.87
N ARG A 66 4.93 -8.14 8.49
CA ARG A 66 4.91 -7.04 9.46
C ARG A 66 3.60 -6.98 10.25
N LEU A 67 2.47 -7.30 9.63
CA LEU A 67 1.21 -7.35 10.36
C LEU A 67 1.15 -8.50 11.38
N GLU A 68 1.71 -9.66 11.06
CA GLU A 68 1.81 -10.78 12.00
C GLU A 68 2.68 -10.41 13.21
N GLU A 69 3.78 -9.69 12.98
CA GLU A 69 4.66 -9.19 14.06
C GLU A 69 3.96 -8.19 14.98
N ILE A 70 3.17 -7.27 14.42
CA ILE A 70 2.51 -6.19 15.17
C ILE A 70 1.19 -6.66 15.79
N SER A 71 0.58 -7.70 15.23
CA SER A 71 -0.73 -8.20 15.65
C SER A 71 -0.81 -9.72 15.45
N PRO A 72 -0.11 -10.50 16.30
CA PRO A 72 -0.02 -11.97 16.19
C PRO A 72 -1.35 -12.71 16.38
N SER A 73 -2.41 -12.01 16.83
CA SER A 73 -3.78 -12.54 16.90
C SER A 73 -4.55 -12.42 15.57
N LEU A 74 -4.03 -11.67 14.59
CA LEU A 74 -4.59 -11.64 13.24
C LEU A 74 -4.08 -12.85 12.49
N ASN A 75 -4.87 -13.92 12.51
CA ASN A 75 -4.76 -14.95 11.50
C ASN A 75 -5.21 -14.30 10.18
N LEU A 76 -4.29 -13.67 9.45
CA LEU A 76 -4.48 -13.12 8.09
C LEU A 76 -4.66 -14.27 7.10
N ASN A 77 -5.63 -15.13 7.36
CA ASN A 77 -6.28 -15.85 6.31
C ASN A 77 -6.98 -14.76 5.50
N LEU A 78 -6.35 -14.31 4.41
CA LEU A 78 -6.81 -13.33 3.40
C LEU A 78 -8.13 -13.74 2.71
N ASN A 79 -9.05 -14.36 3.47
CA ASN A 79 -10.47 -14.50 3.22
C ASN A 79 -11.21 -13.30 3.83
N LEU A 80 -10.67 -12.08 3.67
CA LEU A 80 -11.36 -10.89 4.09
C LEU A 80 -12.61 -10.73 3.23
N ALA A 81 -13.71 -10.73 3.96
CA ALA A 81 -15.05 -10.96 3.48
C ALA A 81 -15.44 -9.89 2.47
N ILE A 82 -16.06 -10.36 1.39
CA ILE A 82 -16.86 -9.55 0.47
C ILE A 82 -17.97 -8.89 1.29
N GLY A 83 -17.71 -7.69 1.79
CA GLY A 83 -18.67 -6.93 2.58
C GLY A 83 -18.81 -5.54 1.97
N ASN A 84 -19.52 -5.41 0.85
CA ASN A 84 -19.90 -4.10 0.30
C ASN A 84 -20.58 -3.26 1.40
N PRO A 85 -19.97 -2.19 1.93
CA PRO A 85 -20.69 -1.24 2.73
C PRO A 85 -21.49 -0.32 1.78
N PRO A 86 -22.65 0.20 2.23
CA PRO A 86 -23.39 1.20 1.47
C PRO A 86 -22.54 2.46 1.29
N PRO A 87 -22.72 3.23 0.19
CA PRO A 87 -21.96 4.44 -0.04
C PRO A 87 -22.28 5.46 1.07
N LYS A 88 -21.40 5.54 2.07
CA LYS A 88 -21.41 6.64 3.02
C LYS A 88 -20.86 7.89 2.32
N PRO A 89 -21.36 9.09 2.67
CA PRO A 89 -20.74 10.32 2.22
C PRO A 89 -19.25 10.30 2.56
N LEU A 90 -18.43 10.67 1.58
CA LEU A 90 -16.98 10.78 1.70
C LEU A 90 -16.64 12.00 2.56
N ASP A 91 -16.92 11.96 3.85
CA ASP A 91 -16.41 12.96 4.80
C ASP A 91 -14.92 12.65 4.98
N SER A 92 -14.04 13.36 4.27
CA SER A 92 -12.59 13.13 4.18
C SER A 92 -11.80 13.37 5.48
N ASP A 93 -12.47 13.42 6.63
CA ASP A 93 -11.92 13.81 7.93
C ASP A 93 -11.44 12.62 8.79
N SER A 94 -11.18 11.47 8.17
CA SER A 94 -10.50 10.38 8.87
C SER A 94 -9.01 10.67 8.96
N PRO A 95 -8.42 10.73 10.17
CA PRO A 95 -6.98 10.99 10.34
C PRO A 95 -6.13 9.90 9.68
N THR A 96 -6.64 8.67 9.60
CA THR A 96 -5.96 7.54 8.97
C THR A 96 -5.95 7.68 7.43
N SER A 97 -7.06 8.14 6.84
CA SER A 97 -7.14 8.45 5.41
C SER A 97 -6.18 9.58 5.03
N GLN A 98 -6.19 10.68 5.79
CA GLN A 98 -5.28 11.80 5.56
C GLN A 98 -3.80 11.42 5.71
N LEU A 99 -3.49 10.54 6.67
CA LEU A 99 -2.13 10.04 6.83
C LEU A 99 -1.66 9.28 5.57
N LEU A 100 -2.49 8.36 5.07
CA LEU A 100 -2.20 7.60 3.85
C LEU A 100 -2.04 8.51 2.64
N ILE A 101 -2.95 9.48 2.46
CA ILE A 101 -2.88 10.48 1.39
C ILE A 101 -1.56 11.26 1.46
N ASN A 102 -1.20 11.76 2.64
CA ASN A 102 0.03 12.53 2.84
C ASN A 102 1.27 11.68 2.55
N SER A 103 1.30 10.43 3.01
CA SER A 103 2.40 9.52 2.70
C SER A 103 2.54 9.31 1.20
N ILE A 104 1.44 9.04 0.48
CA ILE A 104 1.44 8.87 -0.98
C ILE A 104 1.92 10.13 -1.71
N ILE A 105 1.43 11.32 -1.32
CA ILE A 105 1.84 12.59 -1.94
C ILE A 105 3.35 12.85 -1.71
N ASN A 106 3.87 12.47 -0.55
CA ASN A 106 5.27 12.65 -0.21
C ASN A 106 6.17 11.51 -0.74
N LEU A 107 5.61 10.48 -1.38
CA LEU A 107 6.40 9.44 -2.03
C LEU A 107 7.24 10.06 -3.14
N SER A 108 8.56 9.97 -2.97
CA SER A 108 9.49 10.34 -4.02
C SER A 108 9.31 9.40 -5.21
N GLU A 109 9.34 9.96 -6.42
CA GLU A 109 9.32 9.15 -7.64
C GLU A 109 10.50 8.16 -7.59
N PRO A 110 10.26 6.86 -7.79
CA PRO A 110 11.32 5.87 -7.80
C PRO A 110 12.31 6.22 -8.92
N ILE A 111 13.59 6.32 -8.58
CA ILE A 111 14.62 6.56 -9.60
C ILE A 111 14.68 5.31 -10.46
N VAL A 112 14.18 5.40 -11.70
CA VAL A 112 14.45 4.40 -12.73
C VAL A 112 15.94 4.51 -13.02
N THR A 113 16.76 3.69 -12.38
CA THR A 113 18.13 3.51 -12.82
C THR A 113 18.05 2.80 -14.18
N PRO A 114 18.41 3.47 -15.30
CA PRO A 114 18.54 2.74 -16.55
C PRO A 114 19.57 1.64 -16.32
N GLU A 115 19.20 0.42 -16.65
CA GLU A 115 20.04 -0.77 -16.57
C GLU A 115 21.45 -0.41 -17.08
N PRO A 116 22.54 -0.75 -16.36
CA PRO A 116 23.88 -0.42 -16.80
C PRO A 116 24.12 -1.08 -18.16
N SER A 117 24.15 -0.26 -19.22
CA SER A 117 24.41 -0.71 -20.59
C SER A 117 25.60 -1.67 -20.60
N PRO A 118 25.51 -2.83 -21.29
CA PRO A 118 26.60 -3.78 -21.33
C PRO A 118 27.83 -3.09 -21.93
N LYS A 119 28.90 -3.05 -21.12
CA LYS A 119 30.20 -2.47 -21.47
C LYS A 119 30.66 -3.06 -22.82
N PRO A 120 31.03 -2.26 -23.84
CA PRO A 120 31.53 -2.81 -25.08
C PRO A 120 32.82 -3.58 -24.81
N LYS A 121 32.81 -4.87 -25.17
CA LYS A 121 33.97 -5.76 -25.12
C LYS A 121 34.92 -5.29 -26.21
N ASN A 122 35.97 -4.57 -25.84
CA ASN A 122 36.98 -4.12 -26.79
C ASN A 122 37.82 -5.33 -27.27
N PRO A 123 38.18 -5.39 -28.57
CA PRO A 123 38.95 -6.47 -29.17
C PRO A 123 40.43 -6.50 -28.73
#